data_AF-A0AAN7CA71-F1
#
_entry.id   AF-A0AAN7CA71-F1
#
_cell.length_a   1.000
_cell.length_b   1.000
_cell.length_c   1.000
_cell.angle_alpha   90.00
_cell.angle_beta   90.00
_cell.angle_gamma   90.00
#
_symmetry.space_group_name_H-M   'P 1'
#
loop_
_entity.id
_entity.type
_entity.pdbx_description
1 polymer ?
#
loop_
_entity_poly.entity_id
_entity_poly.type
_entity_poly.pdbx_seq_one_letter_code
_entity_poly.pdbx_strand_id
1 'polypeptide(L)'
;MSASYSTQYYATGALPIPPPSKGQHQNPSYYTSGDSTYSVSPPEDLDASVSSASGYGNSYSVTTSYAGSSQGEYDSAGSASGIDLNEYMQERFAATFDPIALDKCTVKQAQTSGHLNAKHRELLELQAKAQARLAKTRARFAQGLEDAREVHNDLEWTQKKVASLKAKASKKHSKEYAKARARYPSPPLY
;
A
#
# COMPACT_ATOMS: atom_id res chain seq x y z
N MET A 1 2.98 1.93 55.13
CA MET A 1 3.45 1.78 53.74
C MET A 1 2.40 2.39 52.84
N SER A 2 2.64 3.61 52.37
CA SER A 2 1.67 4.44 51.66
C SER A 2 1.76 4.16 50.17
N ALA A 3 0.66 3.74 49.54
CA ALA A 3 0.58 3.50 48.11
C ALA A 3 0.21 4.80 47.38
N SER A 4 1.12 5.28 46.54
CA SER A 4 0.89 6.43 45.66
C SER A 4 0.24 5.95 44.36
N TYR A 5 -1.04 6.27 44.15
CA TYR A 5 -1.69 6.11 42.85
C TYR A 5 -1.29 7.27 41.93
N SER A 6 -0.56 6.97 40.86
CA SER A 6 -0.27 7.93 39.78
C SER A 6 -1.39 7.88 38.73
N THR A 7 -2.15 8.97 38.64
CA THR A 7 -3.12 9.24 37.58
C THR A 7 -2.38 9.50 36.25
N GLN A 8 -2.57 8.62 35.27
CA GLN A 8 -2.10 8.82 33.90
C GLN A 8 -3.08 9.72 33.15
N TYR A 9 -2.65 10.94 32.86
CA TYR A 9 -3.36 11.85 31.95
C TYR A 9 -3.20 11.37 30.50
N TYR A 10 -4.30 11.05 29.83
CA TYR A 10 -4.31 10.90 28.38
C TYR A 10 -4.04 12.26 27.73
N ALA A 11 -2.82 12.45 27.22
CA ALA A 11 -2.48 13.57 26.36
C ALA A 11 -3.00 13.29 24.94
N THR A 12 -4.15 13.87 24.60
CA THR A 12 -4.63 13.96 23.21
C THR A 12 -3.86 15.07 22.49
N GLY A 13 -2.67 14.75 21.99
CA GLY A 13 -1.87 15.64 21.15
C GLY A 13 -1.73 15.05 19.74
N ALA A 14 -2.43 15.64 18.76
CA ALA A 14 -2.22 15.34 17.35
C ALA A 14 -0.81 15.80 16.96
N LEU A 15 0.11 14.86 16.74
CA LEU A 15 1.44 15.15 16.21
C LEU A 15 1.35 15.32 14.69
N PRO A 16 1.95 16.38 14.10
CA PRO A 16 2.01 16.54 12.65
C PRO A 16 2.94 15.48 12.04
N ILE A 17 2.44 14.77 11.03
CA ILE A 17 3.19 13.77 10.27
C ILE A 17 4.21 14.51 9.38
N PRO A 18 5.52 14.20 9.44
CA PRO A 18 6.52 14.82 8.58
C PRO A 18 6.30 14.40 7.11
N PRO A 19 6.55 15.29 6.13
CA PRO A 19 6.40 14.96 4.72
C PRO A 19 7.45 13.93 4.28
N PRO A 20 7.13 13.07 3.30
CA PRO A 20 8.05 12.06 2.81
C PRO A 20 9.28 12.72 2.17
N SER A 21 10.45 12.44 2.74
CA SER A 21 11.75 12.73 2.15
C SER A 21 11.87 12.02 0.80
N LYS A 22 12.17 12.79 -0.27
CA LYS A 22 12.46 12.23 -1.59
C LYS A 22 13.78 11.47 -1.54
N GLY A 23 13.70 10.16 -1.32
CA GLY A 23 14.83 9.25 -1.48
C GLY A 23 15.24 9.18 -2.95
N GLN A 24 16.45 9.63 -3.24
CA GLN A 24 17.17 9.40 -4.49
C GLN A 24 17.30 7.89 -4.74
N HIS A 25 16.48 7.33 -5.64
CA HIS A 25 16.63 5.95 -6.07
C HIS A 25 17.56 5.92 -7.29
N GLN A 26 18.77 5.42 -7.05
CA GLN A 26 19.73 5.05 -8.08
C GLN A 26 19.18 3.85 -8.87
N ASN A 27 19.08 4.00 -10.19
CA ASN A 27 18.78 2.92 -11.13
C ASN A 27 19.96 1.93 -11.23
N PRO A 28 19.70 0.62 -11.30
CA PRO A 28 20.56 -0.31 -12.03
C PRO A 28 19.88 -0.77 -13.32
N SER A 29 20.51 -0.43 -14.45
CA SER A 29 20.25 -1.05 -15.76
C SER A 29 20.56 -2.55 -15.70
N TYR A 30 19.65 -3.38 -16.18
CA TYR A 30 19.97 -4.74 -16.63
C TYR A 30 19.19 -5.08 -17.90
N TYR A 31 19.91 -5.48 -18.93
CA TYR A 31 19.40 -5.96 -20.21
C TYR A 31 18.79 -7.37 -20.06
N THR A 32 17.64 -7.63 -20.70
CA THR A 32 17.40 -8.92 -21.39
C THR A 32 16.19 -8.87 -22.32
N SER A 33 16.39 -9.42 -23.51
CA SER A 33 15.47 -9.52 -24.64
C SER A 33 14.44 -10.65 -24.47
N GLY A 34 13.29 -10.55 -25.14
CA GLY A 34 12.50 -11.72 -25.55
C GLY A 34 11.01 -11.69 -25.21
N ASP A 35 10.23 -11.32 -26.22
CA ASP A 35 8.93 -11.89 -26.63
C ASP A 35 7.77 -12.10 -25.63
N SER A 36 6.63 -11.50 -26.03
CA SER A 36 5.25 -12.00 -25.88
C SER A 36 4.41 -11.79 -24.59
N THR A 37 3.25 -11.17 -24.86
CA THR A 37 1.92 -11.27 -24.23
C THR A 37 1.54 -10.36 -23.05
N TYR A 38 1.06 -9.16 -23.43
CA TYR A 38 -0.05 -8.37 -22.87
C TYR A 38 -0.23 -8.32 -21.34
N SER A 39 0.10 -7.15 -20.77
CA SER A 39 -0.62 -6.55 -19.64
C SER A 39 -0.76 -5.06 -19.96
N VAL A 40 -1.99 -4.59 -20.22
CA VAL A 40 -2.29 -3.20 -20.55
C VAL A 40 -2.29 -2.37 -19.26
N SER A 41 -1.41 -1.37 -19.18
CA SER A 41 -1.48 -0.32 -18.16
C SER A 41 -2.70 0.58 -18.43
N PRO A 42 -3.39 1.12 -17.40
CA PRO A 42 -4.46 2.09 -17.61
C PRO A 42 -3.94 3.34 -18.35
N PRO A 43 -4.75 4.01 -19.19
CA PRO A 43 -4.35 5.24 -19.86
C PRO A 43 -4.03 6.33 -18.82
N GLU A 44 -2.88 7.00 -18.98
CA GLU A 44 -2.62 8.25 -18.30
C GLU A 44 -3.31 9.36 -19.10
N ASP A 45 -4.34 9.98 -18.53
CA ASP A 45 -4.96 11.18 -19.08
C ASP A 45 -3.95 12.33 -19.00
N LEU A 46 -3.38 12.67 -20.17
CA LEU A 46 -2.70 13.93 -20.39
C LEU A 46 -3.76 15.00 -20.64
N ASP A 47 -4.02 15.87 -19.67
CA ASP A 47 -4.69 17.14 -19.96
C ASP A 47 -3.86 18.36 -19.52
N ALA A 48 -3.76 19.24 -20.52
CA ALA A 48 -3.26 20.60 -20.64
C ALA A 48 -2.39 21.20 -19.52
N SER A 49 -1.12 21.35 -19.89
CA SER A 49 -0.41 22.63 -19.77
C SER A 49 -1.33 23.82 -20.08
N VAL A 50 -1.70 24.59 -19.07
CA VAL A 50 -1.98 26.02 -19.22
C VAL A 50 -0.99 26.82 -18.37
N SER A 51 0.09 27.24 -19.03
CA SER A 51 0.86 28.40 -18.62
C SER A 51 -0.04 29.63 -18.65
N SER A 52 -0.42 30.16 -17.49
CA SER A 52 -0.74 31.57 -17.33
C SER A 52 0.25 32.18 -16.36
N ALA A 53 1.36 32.67 -16.92
CA ALA A 53 2.23 33.62 -16.25
C ALA A 53 1.51 34.97 -16.15
N SER A 54 1.30 35.47 -14.94
CA SER A 54 1.38 36.90 -14.60
C SER A 54 0.94 37.13 -13.15
N GLY A 55 1.78 37.77 -12.35
CA GLY A 55 1.32 38.43 -11.12
C GLY A 55 2.35 38.45 -10.01
N TYR A 56 3.11 39.54 -9.95
CA TYR A 56 3.90 39.97 -8.80
C TYR A 56 3.13 39.79 -7.47
N GLY A 57 3.78 39.22 -6.46
CA GLY A 57 3.19 39.04 -5.13
C GLY A 57 4.26 38.89 -4.06
N ASN A 58 4.74 40.03 -3.59
CA ASN A 58 5.68 40.25 -2.49
C ASN A 58 5.44 39.30 -1.29
N SER A 59 6.36 38.36 -1.05
CA SER A 59 6.36 37.51 0.15
C SER A 59 6.86 38.32 1.35
N TYR A 60 5.94 38.86 2.14
CA TYR A 60 6.27 39.42 3.45
C TYR A 60 6.33 38.26 4.46
N SER A 61 7.55 37.85 4.79
CA SER A 61 7.82 37.04 5.98
C SER A 61 7.65 37.93 7.21
N VAL A 62 6.50 37.86 7.87
CA VAL A 62 6.32 38.45 9.21
C VAL A 62 6.89 37.46 10.23
N THR A 63 8.15 37.68 10.58
CA THR A 63 8.80 37.04 11.73
C THR A 63 8.46 37.90 12.96
N THR A 64 7.42 37.55 13.73
CA THR A 64 7.13 38.22 15.00
C THR A 64 8.02 37.65 16.10
N SER A 65 9.16 38.30 16.32
CA SER A 65 10.01 38.12 17.50
C SER A 65 9.34 38.76 18.72
N TYR A 66 8.65 37.96 19.55
CA TYR A 66 8.18 38.40 20.88
C TYR A 66 9.32 38.24 21.92
N ALA A 67 10.35 39.07 21.81
CA ALA A 67 11.37 39.14 22.85
C ALA A 67 12.06 40.51 22.82
N GLY A 68 11.73 41.36 23.80
CA GLY A 68 12.53 42.54 24.15
C GLY A 68 11.91 43.89 23.77
N SER A 69 10.92 44.33 24.53
CA SER A 69 10.68 45.76 24.78
C SER A 69 10.07 45.91 26.17
N SER A 70 10.90 45.68 27.17
CA SER A 70 10.72 46.27 28.48
C SER A 70 11.02 47.77 28.38
N GLN A 71 10.07 48.58 28.84
CA GLN A 71 10.27 49.94 29.33
C GLN A 71 10.44 51.03 28.26
N GLY A 72 9.31 51.51 27.76
CA GLY A 72 9.17 52.83 27.17
C GLY A 72 7.86 53.42 27.69
N GLU A 73 7.96 54.49 28.48
CA GLU A 73 6.88 55.28 29.01
C GLU A 73 5.93 55.70 27.87
N TYR A 74 4.78 55.03 27.75
CA TYR A 74 3.66 55.57 26.99
C TYR A 74 2.82 56.39 27.95
N ASP A 75 3.12 57.67 27.95
CA ASP A 75 2.28 58.72 28.47
C ASP A 75 0.84 58.49 27.98
N SER A 76 -0.03 58.32 28.96
CA SER A 76 -1.48 58.23 28.80
C SER A 76 -2.01 59.61 28.40
N ALA A 77 -1.73 60.03 27.17
CA ALA A 77 -2.17 61.33 26.66
C ALA A 77 -2.63 61.20 25.21
N GLY A 78 -3.93 60.97 25.04
CA GLY A 78 -4.65 61.39 23.83
C GLY A 78 -4.81 60.36 22.71
N SER A 79 -5.69 59.37 22.92
CA SER A 79 -6.54 58.90 21.81
C SER A 79 -7.95 59.46 22.02
N ALA A 80 -8.18 60.65 21.46
CA ALA A 80 -9.49 61.27 21.32
C ALA A 80 -10.36 60.57 20.24
N SER A 81 -10.32 59.24 20.24
CA SER A 81 -11.32 58.34 19.68
C SER A 81 -11.30 57.12 20.61
N GLY A 82 -12.16 57.12 21.64
CA GLY A 82 -12.15 56.18 22.76
C GLY A 82 -12.50 54.74 22.38
N ILE A 83 -11.73 54.17 21.48
CA ILE A 83 -11.90 52.85 20.90
C ILE A 83 -10.60 52.11 21.17
N ASP A 84 -10.61 51.21 22.15
CA ASP A 84 -9.56 50.21 22.29
C ASP A 84 -9.57 49.36 21.01
N LEU A 85 -8.45 49.37 20.28
CA LEU A 85 -8.32 48.63 19.02
C LEU A 85 -8.60 47.14 19.23
N ASN A 86 -8.24 46.59 20.39
CA ASN A 86 -8.49 45.18 20.71
C ASN A 86 -9.99 44.93 20.89
N GLU A 87 -10.66 45.77 21.68
CA GLU A 87 -12.12 45.74 21.85
C GLU A 87 -12.86 45.91 20.51
N TYR A 88 -12.44 46.87 19.68
CA TYR A 88 -13.04 47.14 18.37
C TYR A 88 -12.83 46.00 17.38
N MET A 89 -11.65 45.38 17.35
CA MET A 89 -11.41 44.21 16.51
C MET A 89 -12.24 43.01 16.99
N GLN A 90 -12.39 42.81 18.31
CA GLN A 90 -13.24 41.75 18.86
C GLN A 90 -14.72 41.99 18.55
N GLU A 91 -15.23 43.20 18.69
CA GLU A 91 -16.60 43.56 18.31
C GLU A 91 -16.84 43.35 16.82
N ARG A 92 -15.92 43.81 15.96
CA ARG A 92 -16.01 43.61 14.52
C ARG A 92 -15.95 42.12 14.15
N PHE A 93 -15.09 41.35 14.80
CA PHE A 93 -15.00 39.91 14.63
C PHE A 93 -16.30 39.22 15.07
N ALA A 94 -16.81 39.50 16.27
CA ALA A 94 -18.08 38.96 16.75
C ALA A 94 -19.27 39.32 15.85
N ALA A 95 -19.26 40.52 15.25
CA ALA A 95 -20.28 40.97 14.32
C ALA A 95 -20.21 40.32 12.92
N THR A 96 -19.07 39.73 12.53
CA THR A 96 -18.88 39.09 11.22
C THR A 96 -18.59 37.59 11.30
N PHE A 97 -18.36 37.05 12.48
CA PHE A 97 -18.09 35.64 12.71
C PHE A 97 -19.38 34.83 12.57
N ASP A 98 -19.42 33.93 11.58
CA ASP A 98 -20.47 32.92 11.44
C ASP A 98 -20.01 31.60 12.09
N PRO A 99 -20.46 31.29 13.31
CA PRO A 99 -20.09 30.03 13.98
C PRO A 99 -20.56 28.79 13.20
N ILE A 100 -21.64 28.91 12.42
CA ILE A 100 -22.21 27.78 11.67
C ILE A 100 -21.29 27.37 10.52
N ALA A 101 -20.58 28.31 9.91
CA ALA A 101 -19.62 28.02 8.85
C ALA A 101 -18.43 27.20 9.37
N LEU A 102 -17.93 27.54 10.57
CA LEU A 102 -16.86 26.79 11.23
C LEU A 102 -17.30 25.36 11.58
N ASP A 103 -18.49 25.21 12.18
CA ASP A 103 -19.04 23.89 12.53
C ASP A 103 -19.23 22.98 11.30
N LYS A 104 -19.66 23.54 10.18
CA LYS A 104 -19.76 22.78 8.92
C LYS A 104 -18.38 22.30 8.44
N CYS A 105 -17.34 23.12 8.60
CA CYS A 105 -15.99 22.74 8.23
C CYS A 105 -15.44 21.65 9.16
N THR A 106 -15.65 21.75 10.47
CA THR A 106 -15.21 20.72 11.43
C THR A 106 -15.92 19.39 11.19
N VAL A 107 -17.24 19.41 10.93
CA VAL A 107 -18.01 18.21 10.56
C VAL A 107 -17.50 17.59 9.26
N LYS A 108 -17.28 18.40 8.22
CA LYS A 108 -16.71 17.91 6.94
C LYS A 108 -15.32 17.30 7.13
N GLN A 109 -14.48 17.93 7.95
CA GLN A 109 -13.14 17.42 8.25
C GLN A 109 -13.20 16.10 9.02
N ALA A 110 -14.08 15.99 10.02
CA ALA A 110 -14.28 14.75 10.78
C ALA A 110 -14.86 13.62 9.91
N GLN A 111 -15.83 13.93 9.04
CA GLN A 111 -16.39 12.98 8.09
C GLN A 111 -15.33 12.50 7.09
N THR A 112 -14.55 13.43 6.54
CA THR A 112 -13.49 13.12 5.57
C THR A 112 -12.39 12.28 6.21
N SER A 113 -11.95 12.63 7.42
CA SER A 113 -10.94 11.86 8.15
C SER A 113 -11.45 10.46 8.54
N GLY A 114 -12.72 10.35 8.93
CA GLY A 114 -13.38 9.07 9.19
C GLY A 114 -13.42 8.18 7.94
N HIS A 115 -13.82 8.75 6.79
CA HIS A 115 -13.85 8.04 5.52
C HIS A 115 -12.45 7.60 5.06
N LEU A 116 -11.46 8.48 5.19
CA LEU A 116 -10.06 8.18 4.85
C LEU A 116 -9.52 7.03 5.72
N ASN A 117 -9.77 7.07 7.03
CA ASN A 117 -9.36 6.02 7.94
C ASN A 117 -10.04 4.68 7.63
N ALA A 118 -11.34 4.70 7.30
CA ALA A 118 -12.05 3.50 6.89
C ALA A 118 -11.44 2.88 5.61
N LYS A 119 -11.15 3.71 4.60
CA LYS A 119 -10.51 3.25 3.35
C LYS A 119 -9.09 2.73 3.57
N HIS A 120 -8.33 3.36 4.47
CA HIS A 120 -7.01 2.86 4.84
C HIS A 120 -7.07 1.45 5.45
N ARG A 121 -8.02 1.20 6.35
CA ARG A 121 -8.22 -0.14 6.94
C ARG A 121 -8.64 -1.16 5.88
N GLU A 122 -9.54 -0.78 4.97
CA GLU A 122 -9.99 -1.64 3.87
C GLU A 122 -8.81 -2.02 2.95
N LEU A 123 -7.95 -1.07 2.60
CA LEU A 123 -6.77 -1.33 1.78
C LEU A 123 -5.80 -2.30 2.46
N LEU A 124 -5.55 -2.13 3.76
CA LEU A 124 -4.70 -3.05 4.53
C LEU A 124 -5.30 -4.46 4.58
N GLU A 125 -6.61 -4.59 4.77
CA GLU A 125 -7.29 -5.88 4.76
C GLU A 125 -7.20 -6.56 3.38
N LEU A 126 -7.43 -5.81 2.30
CA LEU A 126 -7.30 -6.31 0.93
C LEU A 126 -5.88 -6.75 0.61
N GLN A 127 -4.88 -5.97 1.03
CA GLN A 127 -3.47 -6.33 0.89
C GLN A 127 -3.16 -7.63 1.64
N ALA A 128 -3.58 -7.75 2.89
CA ALA A 128 -3.38 -8.96 3.69
C ALA A 128 -4.05 -10.18 3.04
N LYS A 129 -5.26 -10.02 2.51
CA LYS A 129 -5.99 -11.09 1.80
C LYS A 129 -5.29 -11.50 0.50
N ALA A 130 -4.77 -10.56 -0.26
CA ALA A 130 -3.99 -10.85 -1.47
C ALA A 130 -2.69 -11.61 -1.14
N GLN A 131 -1.97 -11.18 -0.11
CA GLN A 131 -0.76 -11.86 0.38
C GLN A 131 -1.07 -13.28 0.86
N ALA A 132 -2.15 -13.47 1.63
CA ALA A 132 -2.57 -14.79 2.09
C ALA A 132 -2.94 -15.74 0.93
N ARG A 133 -3.63 -15.22 -0.10
CA ARG A 133 -3.93 -15.99 -1.32
C ARG A 133 -2.66 -16.40 -2.06
N LEU A 134 -1.71 -15.48 -2.21
CA LEU A 134 -0.44 -15.73 -2.88
C LEU A 134 0.43 -16.73 -2.10
N ALA A 135 0.48 -16.65 -0.77
CA ALA A 135 1.16 -17.64 0.06
C ALA A 135 0.55 -19.04 -0.13
N LYS A 136 -0.79 -19.12 -0.16
CA LYS A 136 -1.51 -20.38 -0.38
C LYS A 136 -1.23 -20.99 -1.76
N THR A 137 -1.19 -20.18 -2.81
CA THR A 137 -0.88 -20.67 -4.17
C THR A 137 0.56 -21.14 -4.28
N ARG A 138 1.52 -20.43 -3.67
CA ARG A 138 2.92 -20.88 -3.60
C ARG A 138 3.07 -22.23 -2.89
N ALA A 139 2.40 -22.41 -1.74
CA ALA A 139 2.43 -23.68 -1.01
C ALA A 139 1.87 -24.84 -1.85
N ARG A 140 0.72 -24.63 -2.52
CA ARG A 140 0.12 -25.65 -3.39
C ARG A 140 0.96 -25.96 -4.62
N PHE A 141 1.61 -24.96 -5.18
CA PHE A 141 2.51 -25.16 -6.32
C PHE A 141 3.74 -25.98 -5.92
N ALA A 142 4.34 -25.70 -4.76
CA ALA A 142 5.45 -26.48 -4.23
C ALA A 142 5.05 -27.94 -4.00
N GLN A 143 3.89 -28.17 -3.37
CA GLN A 143 3.34 -29.52 -3.20
C GLN A 143 3.12 -30.22 -4.55
N GLY A 144 2.52 -29.53 -5.52
CA GLY A 144 2.31 -30.10 -6.86
C GLY A 144 3.61 -30.45 -7.59
N LEU A 145 4.71 -29.74 -7.34
CA LEU A 145 6.03 -30.10 -7.88
C LEU A 145 6.59 -31.36 -7.23
N GLU A 146 6.36 -31.57 -5.94
CA GLU A 146 6.75 -32.80 -5.24
C GLU A 146 5.93 -33.99 -5.73
N ASP A 147 4.60 -33.84 -5.77
CA ASP A 147 3.68 -34.86 -6.29
C ASP A 147 4.04 -35.27 -7.73
N ALA A 148 4.36 -34.30 -8.60
CA ALA A 148 4.76 -34.58 -9.98
C ALA A 148 6.08 -35.37 -10.07
N ARG A 149 7.04 -35.09 -9.17
CA ARG A 149 8.31 -35.85 -9.10
C ARG A 149 8.07 -37.27 -8.62
N GLU A 150 7.21 -37.47 -7.64
CA GLU A 150 6.85 -38.81 -7.15
C GLU A 150 6.18 -39.63 -8.25
N VAL A 151 5.18 -39.07 -8.93
CA VAL A 151 4.51 -39.73 -10.07
C VAL A 151 5.51 -40.07 -11.17
N HIS A 152 6.44 -39.17 -11.49
CA HIS A 152 7.49 -39.45 -12.47
C HIS A 152 8.36 -40.64 -12.07
N ASN A 153 8.80 -40.70 -10.81
CA ASN A 153 9.60 -41.81 -10.29
C ASN A 153 8.81 -43.14 -10.30
N ASP A 154 7.53 -43.11 -9.97
CA ASP A 154 6.65 -44.27 -10.01
C ASP A 154 6.42 -44.77 -11.44
N LEU A 155 6.23 -43.86 -12.39
CA LEU A 155 6.11 -44.20 -13.81
C LEU A 155 7.40 -44.84 -14.33
N GLU A 156 8.56 -44.29 -13.97
CA GLU A 156 9.84 -44.92 -14.32
C GLU A 156 9.98 -46.31 -13.70
N TRP A 157 9.62 -46.46 -12.42
CA TRP A 157 9.74 -47.73 -11.72
C TRP A 157 8.80 -48.79 -12.34
N THR A 158 7.56 -48.44 -12.61
CA THR A 158 6.59 -49.33 -13.25
C THR A 158 7.03 -49.70 -14.66
N GLN A 159 7.56 -48.75 -15.45
CA GLN A 159 8.12 -49.02 -16.77
C GLN A 159 9.27 -50.02 -16.70
N LYS A 160 10.24 -49.81 -15.79
CA LYS A 160 11.38 -50.72 -15.56
C LYS A 160 10.88 -52.11 -15.11
N LYS A 161 9.89 -52.16 -14.22
CA LYS A 161 9.32 -53.41 -13.71
C LYS A 161 8.60 -54.20 -14.80
N VAL A 162 7.76 -53.55 -15.60
CA VAL A 162 7.05 -54.16 -16.74
C VAL A 162 8.05 -54.65 -17.79
N ALA A 163 9.09 -53.87 -18.10
CA ALA A 163 10.15 -54.30 -19.02
C ALA A 163 10.86 -55.57 -18.52
N SER A 164 11.21 -55.63 -17.24
CA SER A 164 11.82 -56.82 -16.62
C SER A 164 10.89 -58.05 -16.67
N LEU A 165 9.61 -57.87 -16.35
CA LEU A 165 8.62 -58.95 -16.39
C LEU A 165 8.40 -59.46 -17.83
N LYS A 166 8.31 -58.54 -18.78
CA LYS A 166 8.21 -58.83 -20.22
C LYS A 166 9.40 -59.66 -20.70
N ALA A 167 10.63 -59.28 -20.33
CA ALA A 167 11.84 -60.04 -20.68
C ALA A 167 11.86 -61.44 -20.07
N LYS A 168 11.39 -61.59 -18.82
CA LYS A 168 11.28 -62.90 -18.16
C LYS A 168 10.23 -63.79 -18.83
N ALA A 169 9.07 -63.23 -19.15
CA ALA A 169 7.98 -63.95 -19.81
C ALA A 169 8.38 -64.41 -21.22
N SER A 170 9.02 -63.56 -22.02
CA SER A 170 9.48 -63.93 -23.36
C SER A 170 10.54 -65.04 -23.33
N LYS A 171 11.38 -65.08 -22.29
CA LYS A 171 12.43 -66.10 -22.15
C LYS A 171 11.88 -67.44 -21.64
N LYS A 172 10.99 -67.45 -20.65
CA LYS A 172 10.47 -68.68 -20.04
C LYS A 172 9.28 -69.29 -20.81
N HIS A 173 8.43 -68.44 -21.37
CA HIS A 173 7.14 -68.81 -21.96
C HIS A 173 7.03 -68.31 -23.41
N SER A 174 8.05 -68.57 -24.24
CA SER A 174 8.19 -67.94 -25.56
C SER A 174 7.00 -68.15 -26.51
N LYS A 175 6.44 -69.38 -26.56
CA LYS A 175 5.31 -69.72 -27.43
C LYS A 175 4.00 -69.03 -27.00
N GLU A 176 3.71 -69.07 -25.70
CA GLU A 176 2.52 -68.43 -25.11
C GLU A 176 2.62 -66.91 -25.20
N TYR A 177 3.80 -66.36 -24.94
CA TYR A 177 4.11 -64.94 -25.06
C TYR A 177 3.93 -64.44 -26.49
N ALA A 178 4.42 -65.17 -27.50
CA ALA A 178 4.23 -64.82 -28.90
C ALA A 178 2.74 -64.84 -29.30
N LYS A 179 1.98 -65.86 -28.87
CA LYS A 179 0.54 -65.96 -29.09
C LYS A 179 -0.22 -64.80 -28.44
N ALA A 180 0.14 -64.42 -27.21
CA ALA A 180 -0.46 -63.30 -26.50
C ALA A 180 -0.15 -61.96 -27.17
N ARG A 181 1.10 -61.76 -27.61
CA ARG A 181 1.53 -60.52 -28.29
C ARG A 181 0.93 -60.34 -29.67
N ALA A 182 0.62 -61.44 -30.37
CA ALA A 182 -0.16 -61.41 -31.60
C ALA A 182 -1.62 -61.00 -31.37
N ARG A 183 -2.21 -61.39 -30.23
CA ARG A 183 -3.57 -60.98 -29.84
C ARG A 183 -3.65 -59.55 -29.32
N TYR A 184 -2.62 -59.10 -28.61
CA TYR A 184 -2.56 -57.78 -27.99
C TYR A 184 -1.24 -57.08 -28.36
N PRO A 185 -1.18 -56.44 -29.54
CA PRO A 185 -0.04 -55.64 -29.94
C PRO A 185 0.07 -54.39 -29.05
N SER A 186 1.31 -53.97 -28.76
CA SER A 186 1.54 -52.75 -28.00
C SER A 186 1.13 -51.51 -28.80
N PRO A 187 0.59 -50.46 -28.15
CA PRO A 187 0.26 -49.20 -28.81
C PRO A 187 1.47 -48.60 -29.55
N PRO A 188 1.24 -47.84 -30.64
CA PRO A 188 2.31 -47.10 -31.29
C PRO A 188 2.93 -46.10 -30.30
N LEU A 189 4.26 -46.02 -30.29
CA LEU A 189 4.97 -44.98 -29.57
C LEU A 189 4.73 -43.66 -30.33
N TYR A 190 3.97 -42.75 -29.73
CA TYR A 190 3.80 -41.37 -30.18
C TYR A 190 4.86 -40.48 -29.53
#